data_AF-A0A957RBV2-F1
#
_entry.id   AF-A0A957RBV2-F1
#
_cell.length_a   1.000
_cell.length_b   1.000
_cell.length_c   1.000
_cell.angle_alpha   90.00
_cell.angle_beta   90.00
_cell.angle_gamma   90.00
#
_symmetry.space_group_name_H-M   'P 1'
#
loop_
_entity.id
_entity.type
_entity.pdbx_description
1 polymer ?
#
loop_
_entity_poly.entity_id
_entity_poly.type
_entity_poly.pdbx_seq_one_letter_code
_entity_poly.pdbx_strand_id
1 'polypeptide(L)' 'MIEISAPLYVGDVVEMRKVHPCGGKTWEVVRVGADIGITCRTC' A
#
# COMPACT_ATOMS: atom_id res chain seq x y z
N MET A 1 24.75 -0.04 8.00
CA MET A 1 23.76 1.04 7.80
C MET A 1 22.67 0.41 6.96
N ILE A 2 21.51 0.10 7.53
CA ILE A 2 20.46 -0.66 6.84
C ILE A 2 19.69 0.36 5.99
N GLU A 3 20.03 0.47 4.71
CA GLU A 3 19.20 1.18 3.73
C GLU A 3 18.08 0.24 3.30
N ILE A 4 16.85 0.53 3.74
CA ILE A 4 15.65 -0.05 3.14
C ILE A 4 14.86 1.11 2.56
N SER A 5 15.04 1.33 1.27
CA SER A 5 14.07 2.00 0.41
C SER A 5 13.76 1.05 -0.74
N ALA A 6 13.21 -0.12 -0.39
CA ALA A 6 12.77 -1.09 -1.39
C ALA A 6 11.77 -0.40 -2.33
N PRO A 7 11.96 -0.54 -3.66
CA PRO A 7 10.98 -0.06 -4.63
C PRO A 7 9.62 -0.72 -4.38
N LEU A 8 8.55 0.05 -4.52
CA LEU A 8 7.18 -0.46 -4.48
C LEU A 8 6.82 -1.08 -5.82
N TYR A 9 6.21 -2.26 -5.78
CA TYR A 9 5.73 -2.99 -6.94
C TYR A 9 4.22 -3.18 -6.89
N VAL A 10 3.62 -3.40 -8.07
CA VAL A 10 2.22 -3.83 -8.15
C VAL A 10 2.10 -5.21 -7.50
N GLY A 11 1.08 -5.38 -6.65
CA GLY A 11 0.86 -6.56 -5.83
C GLY A 11 1.46 -6.47 -4.42
N ASP A 12 2.26 -5.44 -4.12
CA ASP A 12 2.75 -5.24 -2.76
C ASP A 12 1.60 -4.93 -1.80
N VAL A 13 1.67 -5.50 -0.61
CA VAL A 13 0.74 -5.22 0.48
C VAL A 13 1.39 -4.27 1.46
N VAL A 14 0.80 -3.09 1.61
CA VAL A 14 1.26 -2.03 2.50
C VAL A 14 0.24 -1.80 3.62
N GLU A 15 0.74 -1.40 4.78
CA GLU A 15 -0.11 -0.97 5.89
C GLU A 15 -0.12 0.55 5.98
N MET A 16 -1.32 1.15 5.96
CA MET A 16 -1.44 2.60 6.12
C MET A 16 -1.48 2.99 7.59
N ARG A 17 -0.96 4.19 7.90
CA ARG A 17 -1.02 4.76 9.26
C ARG A 17 -2.45 5.03 9.71
N LYS A 18 -3.32 5.45 8.79
CA LYS A 18 -4.76 5.64 9.04
C LYS A 18 -5.53 4.41 8.56
N VAL A 19 -6.54 4.03 9.32
CA VAL A 19 -7.50 2.99 8.92
C VAL A 19 -8.42 3.52 7.81
N HIS A 20 -8.78 2.63 6.90
CA HIS A 20 -9.84 2.86 5.93
C HIS A 20 -11.19 3.02 6.66
N PRO A 21 -12.16 3.80 6.15
CA PRO A 21 -13.48 3.91 6.79
C PRO A 21 -14.22 2.58 6.98
N CYS A 22 -13.87 1.54 6.22
CA CYS A 22 -14.41 0.18 6.44
C CYS A 22 -13.80 -0.57 7.64
N GLY A 23 -12.75 -0.03 8.29
CA GLY A 23 -11.99 -0.67 9.36
C GLY A 23 -10.72 -1.40 8.91
N GLY A 24 -10.51 -1.59 7.61
CA GLY A 24 -9.31 -2.20 7.05
C GLY A 24 -8.06 -1.32 7.17
N LYS A 25 -6.89 -1.93 7.34
CA LYS A 25 -5.60 -1.21 7.44
C LYS A 25 -4.59 -1.62 6.36
N THR A 26 -4.85 -2.73 5.68
CA THR A 26 -4.01 -3.31 4.64
C THR A 26 -4.52 -2.91 3.26
N TRP A 27 -3.57 -2.55 2.40
CA TRP A 27 -3.82 -2.05 1.07
C TRP A 27 -2.92 -2.78 0.09
N GLU A 28 -3.46 -3.13 -1.07
CA GLU A 28 -2.71 -3.72 -2.17
C GLU A 28 -2.38 -2.63 -3.19
N VAL A 29 -1.12 -2.58 -3.62
CA VAL A 29 -0.67 -1.66 -4.66
C VAL A 29 -1.17 -2.19 -6.01
N VAL A 30 -2.07 -1.46 -6.65
CA VAL A 30 -2.60 -1.81 -7.97
C VAL A 30 -1.92 -1.04 -9.11
N ARG A 31 -1.23 0.05 -8.78
CA ARG A 31 -0.50 0.86 -9.76
C ARG A 31 0.66 1.61 -9.11
N VAL A 32 1.80 1.65 -9.82
CA VAL A 32 3.00 2.43 -9.46
C VAL A 32 3.35 3.33 -10.64
N GLY A 33 3.53 4.64 -10.39
CA GLY A 33 3.82 5.64 -11.43
C GLY A 33 3.97 7.05 -10.82
N ALA A 34 3.42 8.07 -11.48
CA ALA A 34 3.36 9.44 -10.94
C ALA A 34 2.62 9.52 -9.60
N ASP A 35 1.68 8.59 -9.38
CA ASP A 35 0.97 8.36 -8.14
C ASP A 35 0.80 6.86 -7.91
N ILE A 36 0.50 6.49 -6.67
CA ILE A 36 0.35 5.09 -6.24
C ILE A 36 -1.13 4.78 -6.09
N GLY A 37 -1.62 3.90 -6.96
CA GLY A 37 -2.97 3.36 -6.84
C GLY A 37 -2.98 2.25 -5.80
N ILE A 38 -3.90 2.33 -4.84
CA ILE A 38 -4.07 1.32 -3.79
C ILE A 38 -5.53 0.91 -3.66
N THR A 39 -5.75 -0.37 -3.37
CA THR A 39 -7.07 -0.95 -3.11
C THR A 39 -7.10 -1.55 -1.70
N CYS A 40 -8.17 -1.27 -0.95
CA CYS A 40 -8.34 -1.85 0.39
C CYS A 40 -8.53 -3.37 0.24
N ARG A 41 -7.83 -4.17 1.06
CA ARG A 41 -8.01 -5.64 1.02
C ARG A 41 -9.20 -6.14 1.83
N THR A 42 -9.96 -5.23 2.44
CA THR A 42 -11.10 -5.56 3.32
C THR A 42 -12.46 -5.26 2.69
N CYS A 43 -12.55 -4.29 1.77
CA CYS A 43 -13.80 -3.90 1.13
C CYS A 43 -13.60 -3.50 -0.34
#